data_AF-A0A1Q9UTI5-F1
#
_entry.id   AF-A0A1Q9UTI5-F1
#
_cell.length_a   1.000
_cell.length_b   1.000
_cell.length_c   1.000
_cell.angle_alpha   90.00
_cell.angle_beta   90.00
_cell.angle_gamma   90.00
#
_symmetry.space_group_name_H-M   'P 1'
#
loop_
_entity.id
_entity.type
_entity.pdbx_description
1 polymer ?
#
loop_
_entity_poly.entity_id
_entity_poly.type
_entity_poly.pdbx_seq_one_letter_code
_entity_poly.pdbx_strand_id
1 'polypeptide(L)' 'MWGRNLVKASPWQLAHLGVSRMLFELQTGWAVVFLVLSLALLAACAVPALTGGQGVHDRVAGTRVERAT' A
#
# COMPACT_ATOMS: atom_id res chain seq x y z
N MET A 1 13.56 -5.57 9.41
CA MET A 1 12.15 -5.39 9.84
C MET A 1 11.51 -4.07 9.40
N TRP A 2 12.27 -2.95 9.39
CA TRP A 2 11.75 -1.62 9.01
C TRP A 2 11.10 -1.54 7.62
N GLY A 3 11.71 -2.14 6.59
CA GLY A 3 11.17 -2.11 5.22
C GLY A 3 9.75 -2.68 5.08
N ARG A 4 9.43 -3.76 5.81
CA ARG A 4 8.08 -4.35 5.84
C ARG A 4 7.05 -3.37 6.39
N ASN A 5 7.40 -2.68 7.48
CA ASN A 5 6.50 -1.74 8.15
C ASN A 5 6.31 -0.48 7.30
N LEU A 6 7.37 -0.01 6.63
CA LEU A 6 7.27 1.11 5.68
C LEU A 6 6.30 0.78 4.54
N VAL A 7 6.38 -0.40 3.94
CA VAL A 7 5.47 -0.85 2.88
C VAL A 7 4.02 -0.99 3.38
N LYS A 8 3.81 -1.42 4.63
CA LYS A 8 2.48 -1.50 5.21
C LYS A 8 1.89 -0.13 5.57
N ALA A 9 2.73 0.83 5.95
CA ALA A 9 2.29 2.17 6.34
C ALA A 9 2.09 3.11 5.14
N SER A 10 2.80 2.88 4.03
CA SER A 10 2.78 3.79 2.87
C SER A 10 1.43 3.94 2.17
N PRO A 11 0.54 2.92 2.06
CA PRO A 11 -0.80 3.14 1.54
C PRO A 11 -1.57 4.19 2.34
N TRP A 12 -1.47 4.16 3.68
CA TRP A 12 -2.13 5.13 4.54
C TRP A 12 -1.56 6.54 4.35
N GLN A 13 -0.24 6.69 4.31
CA GLN A 13 0.41 8.00 4.10
C GLN A 13 0.04 8.60 2.73
N LEU A 14 0.04 7.80 1.67
CA LEU A 14 -0.35 8.23 0.33
C LEU A 14 -1.83 8.61 0.26
N ALA A 15 -2.71 7.83 0.88
CA ALA A 15 -4.13 8.17 0.97
C ALA A 15 -4.34 9.49 1.72
N HIS A 16 -3.66 9.70 2.85
CA HIS A 16 -3.76 10.92 3.63
C HIS A 16 -3.35 12.15 2.79
N LEU A 17 -2.21 12.06 2.10
CA LEU A 17 -1.72 13.12 1.20
C LEU A 17 -2.70 13.43 0.06
N GLY A 18 -3.33 12.41 -0.52
CA GLY A 18 -4.32 12.57 -1.60
C GLY A 18 -5.64 13.15 -1.09
N VAL A 19 -6.22 12.58 -0.04
CA VAL A 19 -7.50 13.03 0.53
C VAL A 19 -7.40 14.45 1.06
N SER A 20 -6.37 14.79 1.83
CA SER A 20 -6.20 16.16 2.33
C SER A 20 -6.10 17.18 1.20
N ARG A 21 -5.38 16.85 0.12
CA ARG A 21 -5.28 17.72 -1.07
C ARG A 21 -6.62 17.91 -1.76
N MET A 22 -7.43 16.85 -1.89
CA MET A 22 -8.79 16.95 -2.43
C MET A 22 -9.69 17.83 -1.55
N LEU A 23 -9.65 17.64 -0.21
CA LEU A 23 -10.47 18.42 0.73
C LEU A 23 -10.16 19.92 0.71
N PHE A 24 -8.90 20.28 0.49
CA PHE A 24 -8.47 21.69 0.42
C PHE A 24 -8.40 22.22 -1.02
N GLU A 25 -8.86 21.46 -2.02
CA GLU A 25 -8.82 21.80 -3.45
C GLU A 25 -7.41 22.16 -3.96
N LEU A 26 -6.38 21.59 -3.33
CA LEU A 26 -4.98 21.82 -3.68
C LEU A 26 -4.47 20.75 -4.63
N GLN A 27 -3.89 21.16 -5.76
CA GLN A 27 -3.14 20.26 -6.65
C GLN A 27 -3.94 18.98 -6.98
N THR A 28 -5.19 19.12 -7.42
CA THR A 28 -6.14 18.00 -7.60
C THR A 28 -5.58 16.87 -8.47
N GLY A 29 -4.80 17.18 -9.51
CA GLY A 29 -4.11 16.16 -10.31
C GLY A 29 -3.16 15.28 -9.48
N TRP A 30 -2.37 15.88 -8.59
CA TRP A 30 -1.49 15.13 -7.67
C TRP A 30 -2.28 14.36 -6.62
N ALA A 31 -3.41 14.89 -6.18
CA ALA A 31 -4.27 14.20 -5.23
C ALA A 31 -4.79 12.86 -5.78
N VAL A 32 -5.19 12.84 -7.06
CA VAL A 32 -5.58 11.61 -7.76
C VAL A 32 -4.41 10.64 -7.86
N VAL A 33 -3.22 11.12 -8.25
CA VAL A 33 -2.01 10.28 -8.33
C VAL A 33 -1.73 9.59 -6.98
N PHE A 34 -1.76 10.33 -5.87
CA PHE A 34 -1.53 9.75 -4.54
C PHE A 34 -2.58 8.71 -4.15
N LEU A 35 -3.85 8.95 -4.46
CA LEU A 35 -4.93 7.99 -4.21
C LEU A 35 -4.75 6.71 -5.03
N VAL A 36 -4.44 6.83 -6.32
CA VAL A 36 -4.20 5.67 -7.19
C VAL A 36 -3.00 4.85 -6.70
N LEU A 37 -1.90 5.51 -6.34
CA LEU A 37 -0.72 4.82 -5.80
C LEU A 37 -1.02 4.11 -4.46
N SER A 38 -1.81 4.74 -3.59
CA SER A 38 -2.25 4.10 -2.34
C SER A 38 -3.05 2.82 -2.60
N LEU A 39 -4.06 2.88 -3.47
CA LEU A 39 -4.88 1.73 -3.82
C LEU A 39 -4.08 0.63 -4.51
N ALA A 40 -3.19 0.99 -5.44
CA ALA A 40 -2.33 0.04 -6.13
C ALA A 40 -1.41 -0.70 -5.14
N LEU A 41 -0.81 0.03 -4.19
CA LEU A 41 0.07 -0.58 -3.20
C LEU A 41 -0.68 -1.45 -2.18
N LEU A 42 -1.88 -1.01 -1.78
CA LEU A 42 -2.78 -1.80 -0.95
C LEU A 42 -3.14 -3.12 -1.65
N ALA A 43 -3.54 -3.06 -2.92
CA ALA A 43 -3.85 -4.23 -3.72
C ALA A 43 -2.63 -5.15 -3.87
N ALA A 44 -1.45 -4.60 -4.15
CA ALA A 44 -0.22 -5.39 -4.27
C ALA A 44 0.19 -6.08 -2.95
N CYS A 45 -0.27 -5.57 -1.80
CA CYS A 45 -0.10 -6.22 -0.50
C CYS A 45 -1.19 -7.26 -0.21
N ALA A 46 -2.45 -6.99 -0.56
CA ALA A 46 -3.60 -7.81 -0.18
C ALA A 46 -3.92 -8.94 -1.19
N VAL A 47 -3.84 -8.67 -2.49
CA VAL A 47 -4.20 -9.63 -3.55
C VAL A 47 -3.41 -10.94 -3.46
N PRO A 48 -2.08 -10.94 -3.23
CA PRO A 48 -1.34 -12.19 -3.10
C PRO A 48 -1.81 -13.07 -1.94
N ALA A 49 -2.30 -12.49 -0.84
CA ALA A 49 -2.85 -13.28 0.26
C ALA A 49 -4.12 -14.04 -0.14
N LEU A 50 -4.92 -13.49 -1.05
CA LEU A 50 -6.14 -14.12 -1.57
C LEU A 50 -5.83 -15.22 -2.60
N THR A 51 -4.73 -15.11 -3.34
CA THR A 51 -4.32 -16.08 -4.37
C THR A 51 -3.30 -17.11 -3.89
N GLY A 52 -2.85 -17.02 -2.62
CA GLY A 52 -1.84 -17.90 -2.05
C GLY A 52 -0.39 -17.55 -2.40
N GLY A 53 -0.16 -16.33 -2.89
CA GLY A 53 1.17 -15.77 -3.17
C GLY A 53 1.75 -14.94 -2.03
N GLN A 54 2.86 -14.25 -2.31
CA GLN A 54 3.55 -13.37 -1.37
C GLN A 54 3.22 -11.90 -1.64
N GLY A 55 2.75 -11.19 -0.61
CA GLY A 55 2.53 -9.75 -0.67
C GLY A 55 3.83 -8.99 -0.98
N VAL A 56 3.74 -7.77 -1.51
CA VAL A 56 4.94 -6.91 -1.69
C VAL A 56 5.69 -6.72 -0.37
N HIS A 57 4.97 -6.58 0.75
CA HIS A 57 5.57 -6.46 2.07
C HIS A 57 6.32 -7.72 2.52
N ASP A 58 5.85 -8.90 2.13
CA ASP A 58 6.49 -10.17 2.42
C ASP A 58 7.77 -10.35 1.61
N ARG A 59 7.71 -10.01 0.31
CA ARG A 59 8.88 -10.00 -0.59
C ARG A 59 9.97 -9.06 -0.11
N VAL A 60 9.62 -7.83 0.29
CA VAL A 60 10.58 -6.85 0.83
C VAL A 60 11.22 -7.32 2.14
N ALA A 61 10.52 -8.14 2.92
CA ALA A 61 11.03 -8.68 4.17
C ALA A 61 11.80 -10.00 4.01
N GLY A 62 11.78 -10.60 2.81
CA GLY A 62 12.26 -11.97 2.60
C GLY A 62 11.47 -13.02 3.39
N THR A 63 10.24 -12.70 3.80
CA THR A 63 9.39 -13.60 4.61
C THR A 63 8.34 -14.27 3.74
N ARG A 64 7.99 -15.52 4.03
CA ARG A 64 6.84 -16.20 3.42
C ARG A 64 5.81 -16.45 4.52
N VAL A 65 4.57 -16.05 4.28
CA VAL A 65 3.46 -16.44 5.15
C VAL A 65 3.26 -17.94 4.95
N GLU A 66 3.61 -18.73 5.96
CA GLU A 66 3.26 -20.16 5.99
C GLU A 66 1.74 -20.26 6.08
N ARG A 67 1.13 -21.08 5.21
CA ARG A 67 -0.26 -21.46 5.40
C ARG A 67 -0.31 -22.29 6.68
N ALA A 68 -1.10 -21.84 7.66
CA ALA A 68 -1.53 -22.71 8.74
C ALA A 68 -2.22 -23.92 8.11
N THR A 69 -1.55 -25.07 8.19
CA THR A 69 -2.06 -26.37 7.74
C THR A 69 -2.78 -27.03 8.89
#